data_AF-A0A2V7HFJ9-F1
#
_entry.id   AF-A0A2V7HFJ9-F1
#
_cell.length_a   1.000
_cell.length_b   1.000
_cell.length_c   1.000
_cell.angle_alpha   90.00
_cell.angle_beta   90.00
_cell.angle_gamma   90.00
#
_symmetry.space_group_name_H-M   'P 1'
#
loop_
_entity.id
_entity.type
_entity.pdbx_description
1 polymer ?
#
loop_
_entity_poly.entity_id
_entity_poly.type
_entity_poly.pdbx_seq_one_letter_code
_entity_poly.pdbx_strand_id
1 'polypeptide(L)'
;MTAPAATKPATKPSQIHVAWVGGHRFDAGRPNGPTTRIDGEGETGQSPPETLLTALATCVSYDVIDILAKQRTPLESLEIDVVGERVNTIPRRYKHVTLNFRISGKGIEKEKAL
;
A
#
# COMPACT_ATOMS: atom_id res chain seq x y z
N MET A 1 0.56 5.95 -43.54
CA MET A 1 0.86 7.12 -42.69
C MET A 1 0.32 6.81 -41.31
N THR A 2 1.14 6.25 -40.43
CA THR A 2 0.72 5.83 -39.08
C THR A 2 0.99 7.01 -38.14
N ALA A 3 -0.04 7.49 -37.45
CA ALA A 3 0.10 8.58 -36.48
C ALA A 3 1.06 8.18 -35.35
N PRO A 4 1.90 9.11 -34.83
CA PRO A 4 2.76 8.81 -33.69
C PRO A 4 1.91 8.64 -32.44
N ALA A 5 2.18 7.59 -31.67
CA ALA A 5 1.54 7.34 -30.39
C ALA A 5 1.78 8.53 -29.44
N ALA A 6 0.71 9.08 -28.87
CA ALA A 6 0.77 10.19 -27.92
C ALA A 6 1.58 9.77 -26.68
N THR A 7 2.67 10.49 -26.41
CA THR A 7 3.50 10.30 -25.21
C THR A 7 2.69 10.77 -23.99
N LYS A 8 2.48 9.87 -23.01
CA LYS A 8 1.84 10.24 -21.73
C LYS A 8 2.65 11.37 -21.06
N PRO A 9 1.99 12.41 -20.52
CA PRO A 9 2.68 13.49 -19.82
C PRO A 9 3.47 12.95 -18.62
N ALA A 10 4.66 13.49 -18.40
CA ALA A 10 5.53 13.12 -17.29
C ALA A 10 4.84 13.42 -15.94
N THR A 11 4.76 12.43 -15.07
CA THR A 11 4.13 12.54 -13.76
C THR A 11 4.94 13.47 -12.86
N LYS A 12 4.28 14.40 -12.15
CA LYS A 12 4.94 15.24 -11.15
C LYS A 12 5.56 14.35 -10.05
N PRO A 13 6.73 14.71 -9.48
CA PRO A 13 7.35 13.93 -8.42
C PRO A 13 6.45 13.91 -7.18
N SER A 14 6.28 12.73 -6.59
CA SER A 14 5.64 12.58 -5.29
C SER A 14 6.55 13.15 -4.20
N GLN A 15 6.01 14.03 -3.36
CA GLN A 15 6.73 14.64 -2.24
C GLN A 15 6.04 14.32 -0.91
N ILE A 16 6.82 13.89 0.08
CA ILE A 16 6.37 13.62 1.46
C ILE A 16 7.23 14.43 2.42
N HIS A 17 6.59 15.03 3.42
CA HIS A 17 7.23 15.65 4.58
C HIS A 17 7.08 14.73 5.79
N VAL A 18 8.12 14.66 6.61
CA VAL A 18 8.13 13.89 7.85
C VAL A 18 8.59 14.81 8.96
N ALA A 19 7.72 15.02 9.95
CA ALA A 19 8.00 15.82 11.12
C ALA A 19 8.23 14.89 12.32
N TRP A 20 9.35 15.07 13.02
CA TRP A 20 9.59 14.39 14.29
C TRP A 20 8.80 15.08 15.41
N VAL A 21 8.15 14.30 16.27
CA VAL A 21 7.25 14.81 17.32
C VAL A 21 7.63 14.30 18.72
N GLY A 22 8.90 13.91 18.90
CA GLY A 22 9.44 13.42 20.17
C GLY A 22 9.53 11.88 20.23
N GLY A 23 10.48 11.36 21.02
CA GLY A 23 10.71 9.90 21.11
C GLY A 23 11.00 9.27 19.75
N HIS A 24 10.45 8.08 19.47
CA HIS A 24 10.48 7.45 18.15
C HIS A 24 9.19 7.69 17.34
N ARG A 25 8.58 8.87 17.49
CA ARG A 25 7.34 9.24 16.81
C ARG A 25 7.53 10.30 15.73
N PHE A 26 6.78 10.14 14.65
CA PHE A 26 6.80 11.00 13.49
C PHE A 26 5.39 11.20 12.93
N ASP A 27 5.09 12.39 12.43
CA ASP A 27 3.92 12.65 11.59
C ASP A 27 4.39 12.80 10.13
N ALA A 28 3.86 11.94 9.24
CA ALA A 28 4.29 11.85 7.85
C ALA A 28 3.12 12.07 6.88
N GLY A 29 3.32 12.90 5.85
CA GLY A 29 2.28 13.19 4.87
C GLY A 29 2.75 14.13 3.76
N ARG A 30 1.93 14.32 2.72
CA ARG A 30 2.22 15.33 1.69
C ARG A 30 2.09 16.74 2.27
N PRO A 31 2.82 17.75 1.75
CA PRO A 31 2.60 19.14 2.13
C PRO A 31 1.13 19.54 1.99
N ASN A 32 0.54 20.16 3.02
CA ASN A 32 -0.87 20.57 3.09
C ASN A 32 -1.90 19.44 2.93
N GLY A 33 -1.50 18.18 3.15
CA GLY A 33 -2.39 17.02 3.13
C GLY A 33 -2.57 16.40 4.51
N PRO A 34 -3.36 15.32 4.58
CA PRO A 34 -3.46 14.53 5.80
C PRO A 34 -2.11 13.90 6.14
N THR A 35 -1.87 13.73 7.44
CA THR A 35 -0.70 13.08 7.99
C THR A 35 -1.07 11.78 8.68
N THR A 36 -0.13 10.85 8.70
CA THR A 36 -0.21 9.60 9.47
C THR A 36 0.84 9.62 10.57
N ARG A 37 0.44 9.25 11.79
CA ARG A 37 1.36 9.02 12.91
C ARG A 37 2.08 7.69 12.70
N ILE A 38 3.40 7.74 12.70
CA ILE A 38 4.30 6.57 12.73
C ILE A 38 4.98 6.56 14.10
N ASP A 39 4.88 5.46 14.82
CA ASP A 39 5.32 5.35 16.21
C ASP A 39 6.15 4.09 16.42
N GLY A 40 7.44 4.24 16.73
CA GLY A 40 8.34 3.12 16.96
C GLY A 40 7.89 2.16 18.06
N GLU A 41 7.11 2.63 19.03
CA GLU A 41 6.57 1.84 20.14
C GLU A 41 5.17 1.26 19.84
N GLY A 42 4.52 1.70 18.76
CA GLY A 42 3.18 1.21 18.40
C GLY A 42 2.03 1.74 19.26
N GLU A 43 2.27 2.71 20.13
CA GLU A 43 1.26 3.21 21.09
C GLU A 43 0.29 4.20 20.46
N THR A 44 0.79 5.13 19.65
CA THR A 44 -0.01 6.22 19.05
C THR A 44 -0.18 6.13 17.54
N GLY A 45 0.45 5.14 16.91
CA GLY A 45 0.39 4.89 15.47
C GLY A 45 1.11 3.60 15.12
N GLN A 46 1.08 3.23 13.84
CA GLN A 46 1.78 2.04 13.37
C GLN A 46 3.29 2.24 13.48
N SER A 47 4.02 1.19 13.82
CA SER A 47 5.48 1.23 13.75
C SER A 47 5.97 1.39 12.31
N PRO A 48 7.20 1.89 12.08
CA PRO A 48 7.73 1.99 10.71
C PRO A 48 7.69 0.65 9.94
N PRO A 49 8.04 -0.51 10.54
CA PRO A 49 7.79 -1.83 9.98
C PRO A 49 6.35 -2.10 9.51
N GLU A 50 5.37 -1.87 10.40
CA GLU A 50 3.96 -2.13 10.12
C GLU A 50 3.41 -1.16 9.08
N THR A 51 3.85 0.09 9.12
CA THR A 51 3.51 1.11 8.13
C THR A 51 3.97 0.70 6.74
N LEU A 52 5.18 0.14 6.62
CA LEU A 52 5.69 -0.36 5.34
C LEU A 52 4.84 -1.51 4.78
N LEU A 53 4.47 -2.49 5.62
CA LEU A 53 3.61 -3.60 5.22
C LEU A 53 2.20 -3.12 4.85
N THR A 54 1.67 -2.16 5.60
CA THR A 54 0.36 -1.54 5.35
C THR A 54 0.36 -0.79 4.02
N ALA A 55 1.38 0.02 3.75
CA ALA A 55 1.53 0.73 2.49
C ALA A 55 1.63 -0.24 1.30
N LEU A 56 2.38 -1.34 1.46
CA LEU A 56 2.46 -2.38 0.43
C LEU A 56 1.10 -3.04 0.18
N ALA A 57 0.43 -3.53 1.22
CA ALA A 57 -0.84 -4.25 1.10
C ALA A 57 -1.94 -3.36 0.52
N THR A 58 -2.03 -2.12 1.00
CA THR A 58 -3.01 -1.16 0.46
C THR A 58 -2.69 -0.77 -0.98
N CYS A 59 -1.43 -0.53 -1.33
CA CYS A 59 -1.04 -0.23 -2.72
C CYS A 59 -1.48 -1.34 -3.69
N VAL A 60 -1.23 -2.61 -3.34
CA VAL A 60 -1.68 -3.76 -4.15
C VAL A 60 -3.20 -3.86 -4.17
N SER A 61 -3.89 -3.54 -3.06
CA SER A 61 -5.35 -3.55 -2.99
C SER A 61 -6.01 -2.61 -4.00
N TYR A 62 -5.43 -1.41 -4.21
CA TYR A 62 -5.94 -0.45 -5.18
C TYR A 62 -6.01 -1.06 -6.58
N ASP A 63 -4.96 -1.79 -6.99
CA ASP A 63 -4.94 -2.45 -8.29
C ASP A 63 -6.03 -3.52 -8.41
N VAL A 64 -6.23 -4.34 -7.37
CA VAL A 64 -7.29 -5.37 -7.36
C VAL A 64 -8.68 -4.75 -7.51
N ILE A 65 -8.94 -3.66 -6.77
CA ILE A 65 -10.21 -2.92 -6.85
C ILE A 65 -10.43 -2.39 -8.27
N ASP A 66 -9.42 -1.76 -8.86
CA ASP A 66 -9.50 -1.19 -10.20
C ASP A 66 -9.69 -2.25 -11.28
N ILE A 67 -9.03 -3.41 -11.16
CA ILE A 67 -9.12 -4.53 -12.10
C ILE A 67 -10.54 -5.11 -12.09
N LEU A 68 -11.08 -5.42 -10.92
CA LEU A 68 -12.41 -6.01 -10.78
C LEU A 68 -13.52 -5.04 -11.21
N ALA A 69 -13.36 -3.75 -10.94
CA ALA A 69 -14.25 -2.71 -11.45
C ALA A 69 -14.24 -2.67 -12.99
N LYS A 70 -13.06 -2.72 -13.63
CA LYS A 70 -12.93 -2.77 -15.11
C LYS A 70 -13.57 -4.02 -15.72
N GLN A 71 -13.56 -5.14 -15.00
CA GLN A 71 -14.20 -6.38 -15.41
C GLN A 71 -15.72 -6.42 -15.17
N ARG A 72 -16.32 -5.36 -14.59
CA ARG A 72 -17.74 -5.26 -14.24
C ARG A 72 -18.20 -6.27 -13.19
N THR A 73 -17.28 -6.71 -12.35
CA THR A 73 -17.51 -7.60 -11.19
C THR A 73 -17.03 -6.88 -9.93
N PRO A 74 -17.74 -5.82 -9.48
CA PRO A 74 -17.27 -4.99 -8.38
C PRO A 74 -17.16 -5.79 -7.07
N LEU A 75 -16.19 -5.40 -6.24
CA LEU A 75 -15.98 -5.96 -4.90
C LEU A 75 -17.14 -5.62 -3.97
N GLU A 76 -17.53 -6.60 -3.14
CA GLU A 76 -18.41 -6.41 -1.98
C GLU A 76 -17.60 -6.35 -0.69
N SER A 77 -16.53 -7.15 -0.58
CA SER A 77 -15.55 -7.05 0.50
C SER A 77 -14.13 -7.40 0.06
N LEU A 78 -13.14 -6.79 0.72
CA LEU A 78 -11.72 -7.07 0.57
C LEU A 78 -11.04 -6.95 1.94
N GLU A 79 -10.46 -8.04 2.40
CA GLU A 79 -9.59 -8.09 3.58
C GLU A 79 -8.25 -8.71 3.21
N ILE A 80 -7.18 -8.29 3.88
CA ILE A 80 -5.84 -8.80 3.62
C ILE A 80 -5.11 -9.03 4.94
N ASP A 81 -4.68 -10.26 5.17
CA ASP A 81 -3.70 -10.55 6.22
C ASP A 81 -2.30 -10.47 5.63
N VAL A 82 -1.41 -9.71 6.29
CA VAL A 82 -0.04 -9.49 5.85
C VAL A 82 0.93 -10.11 6.84
N VAL A 83 1.79 -11.01 6.36
CA VAL A 83 2.84 -11.64 7.17
C VAL A 83 4.20 -11.26 6.61
N GLY A 84 4.98 -10.50 7.37
CA GLY A 84 6.32 -10.09 6.98
C GLY A 84 7.41 -10.81 7.76
N GLU A 85 8.22 -11.61 7.08
CA GLU A 85 9.39 -12.28 7.66
C GLU A 85 10.63 -11.39 7.53
N ARG A 86 11.31 -11.10 8.64
CA ARG A 86 12.53 -10.27 8.67
C ARG A 86 13.77 -11.08 8.93
N VAL A 87 14.90 -10.66 8.36
CA VAL A 87 16.20 -11.22 8.73
C VAL A 87 16.62 -10.73 10.12
N ASN A 88 17.29 -11.60 10.87
CA ASN A 88 17.78 -11.28 12.22
C ASN A 88 19.07 -10.43 12.21
N THR A 89 19.73 -10.27 11.06
CA THR A 89 20.94 -9.45 10.91
C THR A 89 20.60 -7.97 10.76
N ILE A 90 21.51 -7.10 11.18
CA ILE A 90 21.38 -5.64 10.98
C ILE A 90 21.95 -5.28 9.60
N PRO A 91 21.24 -4.51 8.77
CA PRO A 91 19.89 -3.97 8.96
C PRO A 91 18.78 -5.04 8.81
N ARG A 92 17.82 -5.03 9.73
CA ARG A 92 16.72 -6.01 9.80
C ARG A 92 15.69 -5.77 8.69
N ARG A 93 15.98 -6.15 7.45
CA ARG A 93 15.05 -6.02 6.31
C ARG A 93 14.02 -7.17 6.26
N TYR A 94 12.89 -6.95 5.58
CA TYR A 94 12.00 -8.03 5.19
C TYR A 94 12.69 -8.93 4.15
N LYS A 95 12.67 -10.24 4.38
CA LYS A 95 13.12 -11.29 3.45
C LYS A 95 11.96 -11.78 2.60
N HIS A 96 10.80 -11.96 3.23
CA HIS A 96 9.59 -12.42 2.59
C HIS A 96 8.39 -11.66 3.13
N VAL A 97 7.40 -11.41 2.28
CA VAL A 97 6.11 -10.87 2.68
C VAL A 97 5.03 -11.71 1.99
N THR A 98 4.13 -12.28 2.77
CA THR A 98 2.96 -13.01 2.28
C THR A 98 1.72 -12.14 2.46
N LEU A 99 0.92 -12.00 1.40
CA LEU A 99 -0.37 -11.30 1.43
C LEU A 99 -1.48 -12.32 1.21
N ASN A 100 -2.36 -12.50 2.19
CA ASN A 100 -3.50 -13.40 2.10
C ASN A 100 -4.77 -12.59 1.87
N PHE A 101 -5.23 -12.58 0.63
CA PHE A 101 -6.44 -11.85 0.23
C PHE A 101 -7.69 -12.68 0.52
N ARG A 102 -8.68 -12.07 1.17
CA ARG A 102 -10.06 -12.57 1.27
C ARG A 102 -10.97 -11.59 0.55
N ILE A 103 -11.47 -12.02 -0.60
CA ILE A 103 -12.25 -11.20 -1.52
C ILE A 103 -13.64 -11.80 -1.67
N SER A 104 -14.67 -10.96 -1.63
CA SER A 104 -16.04 -11.36 -1.98
C SER A 104 -16.70 -10.36 -2.93
N GLY A 105 -17.62 -10.85 -3.75
CA GLY A 105 -18.39 -10.07 -4.71
C GLY A 105 -19.04 -10.95 -5.76
N LYS A 106 -20.22 -10.53 -6.25
CA LYS A 106 -20.95 -11.29 -7.26
C LYS A 106 -20.17 -11.42 -8.58
N GLY A 107 -19.98 -12.65 -9.03
CA GLY A 107 -19.34 -12.95 -10.31
C GLY A 107 -17.81 -12.84 -10.31
N ILE A 108 -17.18 -12.68 -9.14
CA ILE A 108 -15.72 -12.73 -9.01
C ILE A 108 -15.26 -14.19 -9.15
N GLU A 109 -14.46 -14.45 -10.18
CA GLU A 109 -13.76 -15.72 -10.36
C GLU A 109 -12.34 -15.58 -9.80
N LYS A 110 -11.86 -16.59 -9.08
CA LYS A 110 -10.56 -16.58 -8.40
C LYS A 110 -9.39 -16.20 -9.32
N GLU A 111 -9.41 -16.68 -10.55
CA GLU A 111 -8.38 -16.45 -11.57
C GLU A 111 -8.32 -15.01 -12.09
N LYS A 112 -9.40 -14.25 -11.89
CA LYS A 112 -9.52 -12.86 -12.36
C LYS A 112 -9.24 -11.83 -11.27
N ALA A 113 -9.20 -12.28 -10.01
CA ALA A 113 -8.97 -11.47 -8.83
C ALA A 113 -7.51 -11.46 -8.35
N LEU A 114 -6.64 -12.27 -8.97
CA LEU A 114 -5.23 -12.48 -8.61
C LEU A 114 -4.30 -12.27 -9.80
#